data_AF-A0A143G549-F1
#
_entry.id   AF-A0A143G549-F1
#
_cell.length_a   1.000
_cell.length_b   1.000
_cell.length_c   1.000
_cell.angle_alpha   90.00
_cell.angle_beta   90.00
_cell.angle_gamma   90.00
#
_symmetry.space_group_name_H-M   'P 1'
#
loop_
_entity.id
_entity.type
_entity.pdbx_description
1 polymer ?
#
loop_
_entity_poly.entity_id
_entity_poly.type
_entity_poly.pdbx_seq_one_letter_code
_entity_poly.pdbx_strand_id
1 'polypeptide(L)'
;MNKTLLYLATSLAAVPTLTYADSPYFSLKDGDGFKRFSVSVGALHVMPQGKAQPIQINTAIKNGEVAQNGTIKVDTVLENLDPNLNQDALAATLKFLGFFTGGDLPSGISGSSKIQGLESWEAQNTGLEAEDVTTFGIMTNYFFTDNISLEIKAGIPPKVDIMGKGKISAPFAAIATPQIGNLPLDFLEIGLKNDIAIADLDAHGKAAEARAWTPAFEFQYHFGKTGVNKFRPYVGVGLMYAYFNELEMNPALEKDLVTAGHMIANIKQGNAGAALEKKESSANPVVELEASDAFAPVATVGFTYDFNDRWFAVGSVSYAHLKGETTITVKDAQLGELVQAKSDIEINPILGYAGVGYRF
;
A
#
# COMPACT_ATOMS: atom_id res chain seq x y z
N MET A 1 -14.73 -16.30 3.95
CA MET A 1 -15.78 -16.01 2.94
C MET A 1 -15.18 -16.19 1.56
N ASN A 2 -15.75 -16.83 0.55
CA ASN A 2 -16.96 -17.64 0.39
C ASN A 2 -16.72 -18.56 -0.83
N LYS A 3 -16.96 -19.87 -0.67
CA LYS A 3 -16.88 -20.87 -1.75
C LYS A 3 -17.89 -20.61 -2.90
N THR A 4 -18.73 -19.58 -2.77
CA THR A 4 -19.77 -19.17 -3.71
C THR A 4 -19.22 -18.56 -5.01
N LEU A 5 -18.05 -17.91 -4.99
CA LEU A 5 -17.45 -17.28 -6.18
C LEU A 5 -16.96 -18.31 -7.22
N LEU A 6 -16.49 -19.47 -6.76
CA LEU A 6 -16.05 -20.56 -7.64
C LEU A 6 -17.22 -21.24 -8.37
N TYR A 7 -18.41 -21.25 -7.77
CA TYR A 7 -19.63 -21.75 -8.40
C TYR A 7 -20.21 -20.79 -9.43
N LEU A 8 -20.02 -19.47 -9.28
CA LEU A 8 -20.40 -18.50 -10.31
C LEU A 8 -19.52 -18.64 -11.57
N ALA A 9 -18.21 -18.81 -11.41
CA ALA A 9 -17.27 -18.97 -12.54
C ALA A 9 -17.51 -20.27 -13.34
N THR A 10 -17.88 -21.36 -12.66
CA THR A 10 -18.22 -22.64 -13.33
C THR A 10 -19.62 -22.65 -13.93
N SER A 11 -20.58 -21.91 -13.35
CA SER A 11 -21.90 -21.74 -13.95
C SER A 11 -21.86 -20.92 -15.24
N LEU A 12 -21.04 -19.85 -15.31
CA LEU A 12 -20.89 -18.99 -16.49
C LEU A 12 -20.20 -19.68 -17.68
N ALA A 13 -19.32 -20.65 -17.43
CA ALA A 13 -18.70 -21.47 -18.48
C ALA A 13 -19.64 -22.51 -19.10
N ALA A 14 -20.76 -22.83 -18.44
CA ALA A 14 -21.72 -23.85 -18.88
C ALA A 14 -23.03 -23.28 -19.45
N VAL A 15 -23.27 -21.95 -19.39
CA VAL A 15 -24.48 -21.33 -19.94
C VAL A 15 -24.61 -21.37 -21.48
N PRO A 16 -23.55 -21.50 -22.33
CA PRO A 16 -23.78 -21.42 -23.77
C PRO A 16 -24.57 -22.61 -24.36
N THR A 17 -24.79 -23.70 -23.63
CA THR A 17 -25.35 -24.93 -24.21
C THR A 17 -26.81 -25.22 -23.90
N LEU A 18 -27.50 -24.45 -23.02
CA LEU A 18 -28.85 -24.82 -22.57
C LEU A 18 -29.91 -23.70 -22.47
N THR A 19 -29.63 -22.45 -22.84
CA THR A 19 -30.66 -21.40 -22.87
C THR A 19 -30.83 -20.82 -24.26
N TYR A 20 -31.60 -21.52 -25.09
CA TYR A 20 -32.34 -20.88 -26.20
C TYR A 20 -33.54 -20.16 -25.57
N ALA A 21 -33.32 -18.95 -25.06
CA ALA A 21 -34.40 -18.09 -24.60
C ALA A 21 -34.79 -17.15 -25.76
N ASP A 22 -35.88 -17.49 -26.45
CA ASP A 22 -36.59 -16.60 -27.38
C ASP A 22 -37.22 -15.44 -26.59
N SER A 23 -36.39 -14.49 -26.14
CA SER A 23 -36.83 -13.23 -25.56
C SER A 23 -36.80 -12.13 -26.64
N PRO A 24 -37.94 -11.46 -26.92
CA PRO A 24 -38.00 -10.38 -27.91
C PRO A 24 -37.19 -9.14 -27.50
N TYR A 25 -36.73 -9.05 -26.25
CA TYR A 25 -35.85 -7.97 -25.78
C TYR A 25 -34.35 -8.26 -25.97
N PHE A 26 -33.98 -9.52 -26.23
CA PHE A 26 -32.60 -9.94 -26.57
C PHE A 26 -32.45 -10.43 -28.03
N SER A 27 -33.54 -10.33 -28.81
CA SER A 27 -33.55 -10.66 -30.24
C SER A 27 -33.20 -9.42 -31.08
N LEU A 28 -31.92 -9.29 -31.43
CA LEU A 28 -31.46 -8.43 -32.53
C LEU A 28 -31.15 -9.34 -33.71
N LYS A 29 -32.03 -9.37 -34.72
CA LYS A 29 -31.86 -10.14 -35.95
C LYS A 29 -30.78 -9.50 -36.82
N ASP A 30 -29.55 -9.95 -36.65
CA ASP A 30 -28.53 -9.94 -37.71
C ASP A 30 -28.42 -11.37 -38.26
N GLY A 31 -28.34 -11.51 -39.59
CA GLY A 31 -28.70 -12.71 -40.36
C GLY A 31 -28.01 -14.04 -40.01
N ASP A 32 -28.41 -15.10 -40.71
CA ASP A 32 -27.90 -16.47 -40.52
C ASP A 32 -26.36 -16.51 -40.44
N GLY A 33 -25.82 -16.92 -39.28
CA GLY A 33 -24.38 -17.12 -39.06
C GLY A 33 -23.62 -16.01 -38.32
N PHE A 34 -24.29 -15.00 -37.76
CA PHE A 34 -23.63 -13.99 -36.92
C PHE A 34 -23.05 -14.58 -35.62
N LYS A 35 -21.74 -14.45 -35.44
CA LYS A 35 -21.00 -14.98 -34.28
C LYS A 35 -21.03 -13.99 -33.12
N ARG A 36 -21.81 -14.32 -32.09
CA ARG A 36 -22.10 -13.41 -30.98
C ARG A 36 -21.05 -13.43 -29.88
N PHE A 37 -20.28 -14.51 -29.79
CA PHE A 37 -19.30 -14.67 -28.72
C PHE A 37 -17.89 -14.67 -29.29
N SER A 38 -16.98 -14.01 -28.61
CA SER A 38 -15.56 -14.21 -28.83
C SER A 38 -14.80 -14.35 -27.53
N VAL A 39 -13.74 -15.14 -27.58
CA VAL A 39 -12.77 -15.25 -26.49
C VAL A 39 -11.39 -15.06 -27.10
N SER A 40 -10.58 -14.23 -26.47
CA SER A 40 -9.17 -14.09 -26.80
C SER A 40 -8.31 -14.30 -25.58
N VAL A 41 -7.10 -14.80 -25.83
CA VAL A 41 -6.09 -14.99 -24.80
C VAL A 41 -4.75 -14.43 -25.28
N GLY A 42 -3.97 -13.89 -24.35
CA GLY A 42 -2.74 -13.21 -24.73
C GLY A 42 -1.94 -12.65 -23.56
N ALA A 43 -0.86 -11.96 -23.89
CA ALA A 43 -0.05 -11.25 -22.90
C ALA A 43 -0.77 -9.94 -22.53
N LEU A 44 -0.91 -9.71 -21.22
CA LEU A 44 -1.42 -8.48 -20.63
C LEU A 44 -0.29 -7.84 -19.82
N HIS A 45 0.22 -6.71 -20.30
CA HIS A 45 1.25 -5.92 -19.65
C HIS A 45 0.60 -4.73 -18.95
N VAL A 46 0.88 -4.55 -17.67
CA VAL A 46 0.31 -3.50 -16.82
C VAL A 46 1.44 -2.59 -16.38
N MET A 47 1.31 -1.30 -16.67
CA MET A 47 2.29 -0.27 -16.35
C MET A 47 1.65 0.78 -15.44
N PRO A 48 1.84 0.71 -14.11
CA PRO A 48 1.43 1.77 -13.18
C PRO A 48 2.08 3.11 -13.56
N GLN A 49 1.34 4.20 -13.43
CA GLN A 49 1.81 5.57 -13.77
C GLN A 49 1.74 6.53 -12.58
N GLY A 50 1.20 6.08 -11.45
CA GLY A 50 1.15 6.91 -10.25
C GLY A 50 2.52 7.07 -9.60
N LYS A 51 2.61 8.04 -8.69
CA LYS A 51 3.84 8.44 -8.03
C LYS A 51 3.71 8.27 -6.53
N ALA A 52 4.84 8.09 -5.86
CA ALA A 52 4.94 8.08 -4.41
C ALA A 52 4.19 9.28 -3.79
N GLN A 53 3.25 8.99 -2.88
CA GLN A 53 2.57 9.98 -2.06
C GLN A 53 3.08 9.92 -0.62
N PRO A 54 3.16 11.07 0.08
CA PRO A 54 3.59 11.11 1.47
C PRO A 54 2.78 10.18 2.36
N ILE A 55 3.47 9.54 3.31
CA ILE A 55 2.84 8.62 4.27
C ILE A 55 2.44 9.42 5.51
N GLN A 56 1.17 9.39 5.85
CA GLN A 56 0.63 9.96 7.09
C GLN A 56 0.83 8.97 8.22
N ILE A 57 1.53 9.37 9.27
CA ILE A 57 1.86 8.50 10.40
C ILE A 57 1.17 9.04 11.64
N ASN A 58 0.52 8.15 12.38
CA ASN A 58 -0.09 8.40 13.67
C ASN A 58 0.46 7.38 14.67
N THR A 59 0.65 7.78 15.93
CA THR A 59 1.06 6.86 16.98
C THR A 59 0.13 6.94 18.18
N ALA A 60 0.27 5.98 19.09
CA ALA A 60 -0.43 5.99 20.36
C ALA A 60 0.02 7.13 21.31
N ILE A 61 1.14 7.80 21.05
CA ILE A 61 1.72 8.82 21.94
C ILE A 61 1.06 10.17 21.68
N LYS A 62 0.43 10.76 22.71
CA LYS A 62 -0.19 12.08 22.58
C LYS A 62 0.82 13.20 22.79
N ASN A 63 0.63 14.32 22.10
CA ASN A 63 1.47 15.49 22.35
C ASN A 63 1.32 15.95 23.81
N GLY A 64 2.45 16.05 24.51
CA GLY A 64 2.50 16.38 25.93
C GLY A 64 2.35 15.17 26.86
N GLU A 65 2.33 13.94 26.34
CA GLU A 65 2.33 12.73 27.15
C GLU A 65 3.62 12.65 27.99
N VAL A 66 3.47 12.37 29.28
CA VAL A 66 4.58 12.27 30.22
C VAL A 66 4.86 10.81 30.50
N ALA A 67 6.09 10.37 30.23
CA ALA A 67 6.53 9.01 30.49
C ALA A 67 7.79 9.02 31.37
N GLN A 68 7.90 8.02 32.25
CA GLN A 68 9.13 7.79 33.00
C GLN A 68 10.25 7.39 32.04
N ASN A 69 11.46 7.87 32.28
CA ASN A 69 12.60 7.62 31.38
C ASN A 69 13.19 6.23 31.59
N GLY A 70 13.12 5.68 32.81
CA GLY A 70 13.84 4.47 33.17
C GLY A 70 15.36 4.69 33.12
N THR A 71 16.14 3.62 33.00
CA THR A 71 17.59 3.76 32.81
C THR A 71 17.91 4.15 31.37
N ILE A 72 18.72 5.19 31.19
CA ILE A 72 19.13 5.72 29.87
C ILE A 72 20.62 6.07 29.87
N LYS A 73 21.32 5.89 28.76
CA LYS A 73 22.71 6.29 28.58
C LYS A 73 22.84 7.81 28.55
N VAL A 74 23.89 8.31 29.19
CA VAL A 74 24.26 9.73 29.15
C VAL A 74 24.49 10.18 27.71
N ASP A 75 25.21 9.39 26.92
CA ASP A 75 25.50 9.71 25.51
C ASP A 75 24.22 9.87 24.70
N THR A 76 23.21 9.01 24.92
CA THR A 76 21.92 9.13 24.26
C THR A 76 21.21 10.44 24.62
N VAL A 77 21.29 10.90 25.87
CA VAL A 77 20.75 12.22 26.23
C VAL A 77 21.51 13.33 25.51
N LEU A 78 22.84 13.28 25.51
CA LEU A 78 23.70 14.29 24.89
C LEU A 78 23.49 14.40 23.37
N GLU A 79 23.34 13.28 22.68
CA GLU A 79 23.10 13.23 21.23
C GLU A 79 21.72 13.78 20.83
N ASN A 80 20.78 13.85 21.77
CA ASN A 80 19.42 14.31 21.54
C ASN A 80 19.12 15.68 22.15
N LEU A 81 20.10 16.37 22.74
CA LEU A 81 19.93 17.75 23.25
C LEU A 81 19.44 18.67 22.13
N ASP A 82 18.46 19.52 22.44
CA ASP A 82 17.95 20.50 21.47
C ASP A 82 19.07 21.46 21.07
N PRO A 83 19.50 21.46 19.78
CA PRO A 83 20.59 22.29 19.32
C PRO A 83 20.27 23.80 19.35
N ASN A 84 18.99 24.17 19.53
CA ASN A 84 18.55 25.55 19.59
C ASN A 84 18.62 26.15 21.00
N LEU A 85 18.91 25.34 22.03
CA LEU A 85 19.00 25.78 23.42
C LEU A 85 20.46 25.77 23.88
N ASN A 86 20.87 26.78 24.66
CA ASN A 86 22.19 26.81 25.27
C ASN A 86 22.23 25.89 26.51
N GLN A 87 22.66 24.64 26.30
CA GLN A 87 22.69 23.58 27.31
C GLN A 87 24.12 23.06 27.58
N ASP A 88 25.17 23.83 27.26
CA ASP A 88 26.58 23.40 27.39
C ASP A 88 26.98 23.05 28.83
N ALA A 89 26.54 23.87 29.79
CA ALA A 89 26.78 23.63 31.21
C ALA A 89 26.08 22.36 31.71
N LEU A 90 24.87 22.11 31.21
CA LEU A 90 24.12 20.89 31.48
C LEU A 90 24.82 19.67 30.86
N ALA A 91 25.27 19.77 29.60
CA ALA A 91 26.01 18.71 28.93
C ALA A 91 27.30 18.35 29.69
N ALA A 92 28.04 19.33 30.21
CA ALA A 92 29.21 19.09 31.05
C ALA A 92 28.85 18.38 32.37
N THR A 93 27.72 18.76 32.98
CA THR A 93 27.21 18.13 34.21
C THR A 93 26.79 16.67 33.96
N LEU A 94 26.09 16.41 32.85
CA LEU A 94 25.71 15.06 32.45
C LEU A 94 26.93 14.17 32.20
N LYS A 95 27.96 14.68 31.52
CA LYS A 95 29.24 13.96 31.32
C LYS A 95 29.94 13.65 32.65
N PHE A 96 29.98 14.62 33.56
CA PHE A 96 30.53 14.41 34.90
C PHE A 96 29.75 13.32 35.62
N LEU A 97 28.43 13.37 35.66
CA LEU A 97 27.59 12.33 36.27
C LEU A 97 27.82 10.96 35.62
N GLY A 98 27.85 10.90 34.29
CA GLY A 98 28.13 9.69 33.52
C GLY A 98 29.45 9.03 33.89
N PHE A 99 30.49 9.82 34.17
CA PHE A 99 31.76 9.29 34.64
C PHE A 99 31.63 8.54 35.98
N PHE A 100 30.80 9.01 36.91
CA PHE A 100 30.58 8.36 38.21
C PHE A 100 29.59 7.20 38.16
N THR A 101 28.62 7.24 37.25
CA THR A 101 27.57 6.22 37.13
C THR A 101 27.92 5.10 36.15
N GLY A 102 29.08 5.16 35.49
CA GLY A 102 29.52 4.17 34.50
C GLY A 102 28.89 4.35 33.12
N GLY A 103 28.39 5.56 32.80
CA GLY A 103 27.82 5.94 31.51
C GLY A 103 26.29 5.98 31.46
N ASP A 104 25.62 5.42 32.47
CA ASP A 104 24.16 5.33 32.53
C ASP A 104 23.56 6.31 33.56
N LEU A 105 22.40 6.86 33.26
CA LEU A 105 21.52 7.56 34.19
C LEU A 105 20.45 6.58 34.68
N PRO A 106 20.54 6.06 35.92
CA PRO A 106 19.51 5.17 36.45
C PRO A 106 18.17 5.87 36.61
N SER A 107 17.09 5.08 36.65
CA SER A 107 15.70 5.56 36.81
C SER A 107 15.48 6.50 37.99
N GLY A 108 16.23 6.33 39.08
CA GLY A 108 16.17 7.20 40.25
C GLY A 108 16.67 8.63 40.03
N ILE A 109 17.32 8.91 38.89
CA ILE A 109 17.80 10.25 38.53
C ILE A 109 17.37 10.75 37.15
N SER A 110 17.13 9.85 36.18
CA SER A 110 16.75 10.22 34.81
C SER A 110 15.38 10.89 34.73
N GLY A 111 14.51 10.65 35.70
CA GLY A 111 13.20 11.31 35.83
C GLY A 111 12.22 10.94 34.73
N SER A 112 11.44 11.92 34.27
CA SER A 112 10.40 11.74 33.27
C SER A 112 10.55 12.72 32.12
N SER A 113 10.03 12.36 30.94
CA SER A 113 10.01 13.24 29.77
C SER A 113 8.58 13.53 29.33
N LYS A 114 8.32 14.80 29.05
CA LYS A 114 7.12 15.26 28.36
C LYS A 114 7.38 15.26 26.86
N ILE A 115 6.79 14.31 26.15
CA ILE A 115 7.09 13.99 24.74
C ILE A 115 6.18 14.79 23.80
N GLN A 116 6.71 15.22 22.67
CA GLN A 116 6.02 15.96 21.61
C GLN A 116 6.48 15.51 20.22
N GLY A 117 5.65 15.76 19.21
CA GLY A 117 5.96 15.51 17.80
C GLY A 117 5.70 14.08 17.33
N LEU A 118 5.45 13.14 18.24
CA LEU A 118 5.20 11.74 17.89
C LEU A 118 3.72 11.40 17.65
N GLU A 119 2.78 12.31 17.91
CA GLU A 119 1.34 12.01 17.79
C GLU A 119 0.91 11.78 16.34
N SER A 120 1.25 12.72 15.46
CA SER A 120 0.95 12.65 14.04
C SER A 120 1.92 13.52 13.25
N TRP A 121 2.41 12.99 12.13
CA TRP A 121 3.19 13.74 11.16
C TRP A 121 3.07 13.13 9.77
N GLU A 122 3.51 13.87 8.77
CA GLU A 122 3.55 13.44 7.38
C GLU A 122 5.00 13.23 6.95
N ALA A 123 5.34 12.03 6.50
CA ALA A 123 6.67 11.70 6.00
C ALA A 123 6.84 12.26 4.58
N GLN A 124 7.33 13.49 4.48
CA GLN A 124 7.57 14.16 3.21
C GLN A 124 8.61 13.44 2.35
N ASN A 125 8.44 13.51 1.03
CA ASN A 125 9.31 12.84 0.05
C ASN A 125 9.40 11.32 0.25
N THR A 126 8.34 10.72 0.79
CA THR A 126 8.19 9.26 0.88
C THR A 126 7.01 8.78 0.07
N GLY A 127 6.89 7.46 -0.09
CA GLY A 127 5.69 6.83 -0.60
C GLY A 127 5.94 5.46 -1.21
N LEU A 128 4.93 4.95 -1.91
CA LEU A 128 4.90 3.62 -2.50
C LEU A 128 4.61 3.71 -4.00
N GLU A 129 5.33 2.94 -4.80
CA GLU A 129 5.16 2.86 -6.26
C GLU A 129 5.08 1.39 -6.69
N ALA A 130 4.10 1.05 -7.52
CA ALA A 130 3.96 -0.30 -8.05
C ALA A 130 4.83 -0.50 -9.29
N GLU A 131 5.47 -1.67 -9.41
CA GLU A 131 6.22 -2.03 -10.62
C GLU A 131 5.34 -2.56 -11.75
N ASP A 132 5.89 -2.50 -12.97
CA ASP A 132 5.30 -3.09 -14.15
C ASP A 132 5.20 -4.61 -14.02
N VAL A 133 4.10 -5.17 -14.53
CA VAL A 133 3.91 -6.63 -14.50
C VAL A 133 3.31 -7.15 -15.78
N THR A 134 3.73 -8.35 -16.18
CA THR A 134 3.15 -9.07 -17.31
C THR A 134 2.46 -10.33 -16.83
N THR A 135 1.20 -10.49 -17.23
CA THR A 135 0.39 -11.67 -16.92
C THR A 135 -0.33 -12.18 -18.16
N PHE A 136 -1.05 -13.28 -17.98
CA PHE A 136 -1.94 -13.84 -19.00
C PHE A 136 -3.33 -13.21 -18.88
N GLY A 137 -3.78 -12.56 -19.97
CA GLY A 137 -5.09 -11.94 -20.09
C GLY A 137 -6.07 -12.81 -20.88
N ILE A 138 -7.35 -12.70 -20.51
CA ILE A 138 -8.49 -13.36 -21.15
C ILE A 138 -9.55 -12.27 -21.39
N MET A 139 -9.89 -12.03 -22.65
CA MET A 139 -10.95 -11.09 -23.03
C MET A 139 -12.12 -11.85 -23.62
N THR A 140 -13.29 -11.71 -23.00
CA THR A 140 -14.54 -12.32 -23.49
C THR A 140 -15.47 -11.23 -23.98
N ASN A 141 -15.94 -11.35 -25.21
CA ASN A 141 -16.87 -10.39 -25.80
C ASN A 141 -18.22 -11.05 -26.12
N TYR A 142 -19.29 -10.32 -25.82
CA TYR A 142 -20.63 -10.57 -26.34
C TYR A 142 -21.04 -9.44 -27.28
N PHE A 143 -21.23 -9.75 -28.56
CA PHE A 143 -21.65 -8.79 -29.59
C PHE A 143 -23.18 -8.71 -29.63
N PHE A 144 -23.70 -7.52 -29.35
CA PHE A 144 -25.12 -7.21 -29.54
C PHE A 144 -25.44 -6.96 -31.02
N THR A 145 -24.48 -6.35 -31.73
CA THR A 145 -24.50 -6.08 -33.17
C THR A 145 -23.10 -6.22 -33.74
N ASP A 146 -22.93 -6.05 -35.05
CA ASP A 146 -21.60 -5.94 -35.68
C ASP A 146 -20.72 -4.84 -35.08
N ASN A 147 -21.30 -3.80 -34.48
CA ASN A 147 -20.57 -2.62 -34.01
C ASN A 147 -20.54 -2.48 -32.49
N ILE A 148 -21.41 -3.18 -31.75
CA ILE A 148 -21.54 -2.97 -30.30
C ILE A 148 -21.33 -4.29 -29.57
N SER A 149 -20.41 -4.32 -28.60
CA SER A 149 -20.20 -5.45 -27.70
C SER A 149 -20.07 -5.03 -26.24
N LEU A 150 -20.28 -6.01 -25.37
CA LEU A 150 -19.83 -5.99 -23.98
C LEU A 150 -18.60 -6.88 -23.87
N GLU A 151 -17.50 -6.32 -23.39
CA GLU A 151 -16.28 -7.05 -23.06
C GLU A 151 -16.17 -7.26 -21.55
N ILE A 152 -15.70 -8.44 -21.16
CA ILE A 152 -15.21 -8.73 -19.81
C ILE A 152 -13.72 -9.07 -19.93
N LYS A 153 -12.90 -8.30 -19.21
CA LYS A 153 -11.46 -8.49 -19.07
C LYS A 153 -11.19 -9.23 -17.77
N ALA A 154 -10.55 -10.39 -17.89
CA ALA A 154 -10.07 -11.19 -16.78
C ALA A 154 -8.63 -11.63 -17.06
N GLY A 155 -7.96 -12.20 -16.07
CA GLY A 155 -6.61 -12.71 -16.23
C GLY A 155 -6.16 -13.50 -15.03
N ILE A 156 -4.95 -14.04 -15.12
CA ILE A 156 -4.29 -14.58 -13.94
C ILE A 156 -3.83 -13.39 -13.10
N PRO A 157 -4.29 -13.24 -11.86
CA PRO A 157 -3.94 -12.10 -11.01
C PRO A 157 -2.44 -12.15 -10.68
N PRO A 158 -1.64 -11.18 -11.15
CA PRO A 158 -0.21 -11.18 -10.91
C PRO A 158 0.09 -10.82 -9.45
N LYS A 159 1.28 -11.22 -8.99
CA LYS A 159 1.92 -10.59 -7.84
C LYS A 159 2.68 -9.36 -8.34
N VAL A 160 2.50 -8.23 -7.68
CA VAL A 160 3.06 -6.93 -8.03
C VAL A 160 3.98 -6.52 -6.89
N ASP A 161 5.21 -6.18 -7.25
CA ASP A 161 6.18 -5.63 -6.31
C ASP A 161 5.91 -4.14 -6.11
N ILE A 162 5.91 -3.72 -4.85
CA ILE A 162 5.70 -2.33 -4.42
C ILE A 162 7.03 -1.79 -3.93
N MET A 163 7.57 -0.81 -4.63
CA MET A 163 8.79 -0.10 -4.28
C MET A 163 8.50 0.98 -3.25
N GLY A 164 9.32 1.02 -2.21
CA GLY A 164 9.35 2.13 -1.28
C GLY A 164 10.20 3.27 -1.81
N LYS A 165 9.83 4.51 -1.48
CA LYS A 165 10.61 5.72 -1.78
C LYS A 165 10.83 6.53 -0.52
N GLY A 166 12.04 7.04 -0.34
CA GLY A 166 12.41 7.97 0.72
C GLY A 166 12.68 7.32 2.08
N LYS A 167 12.91 8.17 3.08
CA LYS A 167 13.20 7.76 4.46
C LYS A 167 12.14 8.29 5.40
N ILE A 168 11.72 7.43 6.33
CA ILE A 168 10.78 7.81 7.38
C ILE A 168 11.59 8.15 8.63
N SER A 169 11.43 9.37 9.11
CA SER A 169 11.92 9.83 10.40
C SER A 169 10.77 10.37 11.24
N ALA A 170 10.84 10.15 12.55
CA ALA A 170 9.88 10.67 13.51
C ALA A 170 10.43 11.99 14.11
N PRO A 171 9.64 13.09 14.10
CA PRO A 171 10.10 14.40 14.55
C PRO A 171 10.04 14.51 16.08
N PHE A 172 10.92 13.79 16.76
CA PHE A 172 10.90 13.68 18.22
C PHE A 172 11.37 14.97 18.89
N ALA A 173 10.57 15.43 19.85
CA ALA A 173 10.97 16.44 20.81
C ALA A 173 10.49 16.05 22.21
N ALA A 174 11.21 16.47 23.24
CA ALA A 174 10.77 16.30 24.61
C ALA A 174 11.38 17.34 25.55
N ILE A 175 10.73 17.51 26.70
CA ILE A 175 11.33 18.19 27.85
C ILE A 175 11.50 17.13 28.94
N ALA A 176 12.75 16.79 29.26
CA ALA A 176 13.06 15.85 30.33
C ALA A 176 13.25 16.60 31.64
N THR A 177 12.58 16.12 32.68
CA THR A 177 12.66 16.63 34.04
C THR A 177 13.39 15.59 34.90
N PRO A 178 14.66 15.81 35.25
CA PRO A 178 15.40 14.93 36.15
C PRO A 178 14.75 14.84 37.52
N GLN A 179 15.08 13.80 38.27
CA GLN A 179 14.58 13.64 39.64
C GLN A 179 15.68 13.20 40.60
N ILE A 180 15.41 13.25 41.91
CA ILE A 180 16.21 12.53 42.91
C ILE A 180 15.23 11.72 43.75
N GLY A 181 15.27 10.40 43.59
CA GLY A 181 14.23 9.53 44.15
C GLY A 181 12.89 9.84 43.50
N ASN A 182 11.92 10.36 44.28
CA ASN A 182 10.59 10.74 43.79
C ASN A 182 10.40 12.26 43.72
N LEU A 183 11.46 13.05 43.89
CA LEU A 183 11.39 14.51 43.85
C LEU A 183 11.80 15.03 42.45
N PRO A 184 10.87 15.57 41.64
CA PRO A 184 11.21 16.16 40.35
C PRO A 184 11.99 17.47 40.53
N LEU A 185 12.95 17.71 39.64
CA LEU A 185 13.81 18.89 39.62
C LEU A 185 13.41 19.81 38.45
N ASP A 186 12.25 20.44 38.54
CA ASP A 186 11.68 21.29 37.48
C ASP A 186 12.57 22.47 37.07
N PHE A 187 13.56 22.85 37.90
CA PHE A 187 14.53 23.89 37.59
C PHE A 187 15.71 23.41 36.72
N LEU A 188 15.78 22.10 36.40
CA LEU A 188 16.80 21.46 35.56
C LEU A 188 16.20 20.79 34.33
N GLU A 189 15.16 21.38 33.74
CA GLU A 189 14.58 20.88 32.50
C GLU A 189 15.63 20.78 31.38
N ILE A 190 15.60 19.64 30.69
CA ILE A 190 16.50 19.32 29.58
C ILE A 190 15.67 19.28 28.31
N GLY A 191 15.94 20.20 27.39
CA GLY A 191 15.29 20.20 26.08
C GLY A 191 15.93 19.16 25.17
N LEU A 192 15.13 18.26 24.62
CA LEU A 192 15.53 17.24 23.65
C LEU A 192 14.82 17.49 22.32
N LYS A 193 15.56 17.42 21.21
CA LYS A 193 15.01 17.54 19.86
C LYS A 193 15.91 16.86 18.85
N ASN A 194 15.41 15.80 18.22
CA ASN A 194 16.13 15.06 17.21
C ASN A 194 15.17 14.25 16.33
N ASP A 195 15.44 14.17 15.03
CA ASP A 195 14.65 13.35 14.11
C ASP A 195 15.12 11.90 14.21
N ILE A 196 14.26 11.01 14.70
CA ILE A 196 14.60 9.61 14.88
C ILE A 196 14.34 8.86 13.58
N ALA A 197 15.40 8.33 12.95
CA ALA A 197 15.26 7.47 11.78
C ALA A 197 14.49 6.19 12.14
N ILE A 198 13.40 5.94 11.41
CA ILE A 198 12.50 4.78 11.61
C ILE A 198 12.77 3.71 10.55
N ALA A 199 12.66 4.08 9.28
CA ALA A 199 12.83 3.15 8.16
C ALA A 199 13.42 3.86 6.94
N ASP A 200 14.20 3.13 6.15
CA ASP A 200 14.70 3.57 4.85
C ASP A 200 14.02 2.73 3.76
N LEU A 201 13.04 3.33 3.08
CA LEU A 201 12.18 2.60 2.14
C LEU A 201 12.91 2.24 0.84
N ASP A 202 14.00 2.94 0.51
CA ASP A 202 14.83 2.67 -0.67
C ASP A 202 15.91 1.61 -0.41
N ALA A 203 16.26 1.35 0.86
CA ALA A 203 17.45 0.57 1.22
C ALA A 203 17.30 -0.95 1.00
N HIS A 204 16.07 -1.46 0.92
CA HIS A 204 15.78 -2.89 1.02
C HIS A 204 15.18 -3.52 -0.24
N GLY A 205 15.20 -2.80 -1.37
CA GLY A 205 14.54 -3.24 -2.60
C GLY A 205 13.04 -3.03 -2.52
N LYS A 206 12.24 -4.06 -2.84
CA LYS A 206 10.78 -3.96 -2.70
C LYS A 206 10.38 -3.77 -1.25
N ALA A 207 9.47 -2.85 -1.00
CA ALA A 207 8.89 -2.61 0.32
C ALA A 207 7.83 -3.66 0.66
N ALA A 208 7.02 -4.04 -0.33
CA ALA A 208 6.00 -5.07 -0.19
C ALA A 208 5.69 -5.76 -1.53
N GLU A 209 4.91 -6.82 -1.47
CA GLU A 209 4.33 -7.54 -2.59
C GLU A 209 2.83 -7.69 -2.36
N ALA A 210 2.03 -7.55 -3.43
CA ALA A 210 0.58 -7.72 -3.38
C ALA A 210 0.08 -8.49 -4.60
N ARG A 211 -0.88 -9.40 -4.41
CA ARG A 211 -1.61 -10.00 -5.52
C ARG A 211 -2.75 -9.09 -5.95
N ALA A 212 -2.75 -8.70 -7.22
CA ALA A 212 -3.71 -7.77 -7.79
C ALA A 212 -4.80 -8.47 -8.61
N TRP A 213 -6.06 -8.28 -8.23
CA TRP A 213 -7.24 -8.73 -8.98
C TRP A 213 -7.93 -7.51 -9.59
N THR A 214 -7.88 -7.40 -10.92
CA THR A 214 -8.39 -6.22 -11.64
C THR A 214 -9.39 -6.59 -12.75
N PRO A 215 -10.48 -7.33 -12.45
CA PRO A 215 -11.52 -7.55 -13.45
C PRO A 215 -12.11 -6.22 -13.94
N ALA A 216 -12.37 -6.14 -15.25
CA ALA A 216 -13.02 -4.99 -15.85
C ALA A 216 -14.11 -5.42 -16.82
N PHE A 217 -15.10 -4.56 -16.99
CA PHE A 217 -16.09 -4.71 -18.07
C PHE A 217 -16.14 -3.41 -18.87
N GLU A 218 -16.36 -3.53 -20.18
CA GLU A 218 -16.40 -2.39 -21.09
C GLU A 218 -17.48 -2.55 -22.15
N PHE A 219 -18.16 -1.46 -22.48
CA PHE A 219 -18.93 -1.37 -23.71
C PHE A 219 -18.00 -0.90 -24.81
N GLN A 220 -17.96 -1.64 -25.91
CA GLN A 220 -17.08 -1.36 -27.03
C GLN A 220 -17.88 -1.02 -28.29
N TYR A 221 -17.39 -0.01 -29.00
CA TYR A 221 -17.81 0.30 -30.35
C TYR A 221 -16.72 -0.12 -31.35
N HIS A 222 -17.05 -1.10 -32.18
CA HIS A 222 -16.21 -1.65 -33.23
C HIS A 222 -16.50 -0.97 -34.57
N PHE A 223 -15.46 -0.51 -35.25
CA PHE A 223 -15.57 0.03 -36.60
C PHE A 223 -15.50 -1.11 -37.65
N GLY A 224 -16.26 -0.95 -38.74
CA GLY A 224 -16.35 -1.96 -39.80
C GLY A 224 -17.32 -3.10 -39.47
N LYS A 225 -17.37 -4.10 -40.36
CA LYS A 225 -18.25 -5.27 -40.25
C LYS A 225 -17.46 -6.57 -40.24
N THR A 226 -17.93 -7.53 -39.46
CA THR A 226 -17.34 -8.87 -39.36
C THR A 226 -17.39 -9.57 -40.73
N GLY A 227 -16.31 -10.24 -41.13
CA GLY A 227 -16.24 -10.96 -42.42
C GLY A 227 -16.08 -10.07 -43.66
N VAL A 228 -16.24 -8.75 -43.55
CA VAL A 228 -15.99 -7.79 -44.62
C VAL A 228 -14.65 -7.07 -44.39
N ASN A 229 -14.46 -6.51 -43.19
CA ASN A 229 -13.26 -5.78 -42.83
C ASN A 229 -12.32 -6.67 -42.03
N LYS A 230 -11.12 -6.96 -42.56
CA LYS A 230 -10.10 -7.71 -41.81
C LYS A 230 -9.56 -6.93 -40.62
N PHE A 231 -9.25 -5.65 -40.81
CA PHE A 231 -8.80 -4.77 -39.74
C PHE A 231 -9.97 -3.96 -39.19
N ARG A 232 -10.21 -4.07 -37.88
CA ARG A 232 -11.36 -3.44 -37.21
C ARG A 232 -10.87 -2.75 -35.94
N PRO A 233 -10.65 -1.43 -35.97
CA PRO A 233 -10.37 -0.69 -34.76
C PRO A 233 -11.61 -0.65 -33.88
N TYR A 234 -11.43 -0.43 -32.59
CA TYR A 234 -12.51 -0.25 -31.63
C TYR A 234 -12.11 0.72 -30.51
N VAL A 235 -13.13 1.29 -29.88
CA VAL A 235 -13.00 2.08 -28.67
C VAL A 235 -13.91 1.49 -27.60
N GLY A 236 -13.48 1.51 -26.35
CA GLY A 236 -14.20 0.95 -25.22
C GLY A 236 -14.22 1.91 -24.03
N VAL A 237 -15.31 1.88 -23.27
CA VAL A 237 -15.42 2.56 -21.98
C VAL A 237 -16.11 1.66 -20.97
N GLY A 238 -15.70 1.73 -19.72
CA GLY A 238 -16.29 0.88 -18.70
C GLY A 238 -15.72 1.10 -17.31
N LEU A 239 -15.78 0.05 -16.51
CA LEU A 239 -15.38 0.07 -15.10
C LEU A 239 -14.51 -1.14 -14.77
N MET A 240 -13.46 -0.86 -14.00
CA MET A 240 -12.58 -1.84 -13.38
C MET A 240 -12.86 -1.88 -11.88
N TYR A 241 -12.83 -3.08 -11.31
CA TYR A 241 -12.80 -3.28 -9.86
C TYR A 241 -11.43 -3.85 -9.49
N ALA A 242 -10.72 -3.16 -8.61
CA ALA A 242 -9.41 -3.56 -8.10
C ALA A 242 -9.56 -4.07 -6.66
N TYR A 243 -9.08 -5.29 -6.42
CA TYR A 243 -9.02 -5.95 -5.13
C TYR A 243 -7.60 -6.50 -4.93
N PHE A 244 -7.04 -6.33 -3.74
CA PHE A 244 -5.67 -6.74 -3.42
C PHE A 244 -5.65 -7.72 -2.25
N ASN A 245 -4.89 -8.80 -2.39
CA ASN A 245 -4.70 -9.78 -1.33
C ASN A 245 -3.28 -10.34 -1.33
N GLU A 246 -2.99 -11.29 -0.43
CA GLU A 246 -1.63 -11.84 -0.25
C GLU A 246 -0.60 -10.72 -0.08
N LEU A 247 -0.90 -9.77 0.82
CA LEU A 247 -0.02 -8.67 1.15
C LEU A 247 1.15 -9.19 1.98
N GLU A 248 2.36 -9.08 1.44
CA GLU A 248 3.60 -9.55 2.07
C GLU A 248 4.60 -8.38 2.13
N MET A 249 5.03 -8.00 3.33
CA MET A 249 6.02 -6.93 3.50
C MET A 249 7.44 -7.50 3.48
N ASN A 250 8.40 -6.66 3.06
CA ASN A 250 9.81 -6.98 3.16
C ASN A 250 10.22 -7.23 4.63
N PRO A 251 10.87 -8.36 4.96
CA PRO A 251 11.23 -8.68 6.34
C PRO A 251 12.13 -7.66 7.03
N ALA A 252 12.97 -6.94 6.27
CA ALA A 252 13.81 -5.88 6.83
C ALA A 252 12.96 -4.66 7.24
N LEU A 253 12.03 -4.25 6.38
CA LEU A 253 11.09 -3.17 6.69
C LEU A 253 10.14 -3.56 7.82
N GLU A 254 9.67 -4.80 7.85
CA GLU A 254 8.86 -5.33 8.95
C GLU A 254 9.60 -5.21 10.28
N LYS A 255 10.89 -5.58 10.31
CA LYS A 255 11.74 -5.45 11.51
C LYS A 255 11.89 -3.99 11.97
N ASP A 256 12.07 -3.06 11.05
CA ASP A 256 12.14 -1.62 11.38
C ASP A 256 10.83 -1.14 12.02
N LEU A 257 9.68 -1.56 11.47
CA LEU A 257 8.36 -1.22 12.02
C LEU A 257 8.08 -1.90 13.36
N VAL A 258 8.49 -3.15 13.55
CA VAL A 258 8.42 -3.84 14.87
C VAL A 258 9.30 -3.11 15.89
N THR A 259 10.49 -2.67 15.50
CA THR A 259 11.36 -1.84 16.35
C THR A 259 10.67 -0.53 16.73
N ALA A 260 10.02 0.15 15.78
CA ALA A 260 9.22 1.34 16.06
C ALA A 260 8.07 1.03 17.04
N GLY A 261 7.40 -0.13 16.89
CA GLY A 261 6.41 -0.63 17.84
C GLY A 261 6.98 -0.76 19.26
N HIS A 262 8.18 -1.36 19.41
CA HIS A 262 8.86 -1.44 20.70
C HIS A 262 9.19 -0.07 21.29
N MET A 263 9.57 0.91 20.47
CA MET A 263 9.80 2.27 20.93
C MET A 263 8.53 2.89 21.53
N ILE A 264 7.40 2.81 20.82
CA ILE A 264 6.11 3.33 21.32
C ILE A 264 5.68 2.55 22.58
N ALA A 265 5.82 1.23 22.60
CA ALA A 265 5.50 0.40 23.75
C ALA A 265 6.34 0.76 24.98
N ASN A 266 7.65 0.97 24.82
CA ASN A 266 8.54 1.40 25.90
C ASN A 266 8.09 2.75 26.51
N ILE A 267 7.67 3.71 25.69
CA ILE A 267 7.12 4.97 26.18
C ILE A 267 5.85 4.71 27.02
N LYS A 268 4.90 3.92 26.49
CA LYS A 268 3.66 3.56 27.20
C LYS A 268 3.89 2.80 28.51
N GLN A 269 4.99 2.06 28.60
CA GLN A 269 5.38 1.27 29.77
C GLN A 269 6.26 2.05 30.77
N GLY A 270 6.51 3.35 30.55
CA GLY A 270 7.32 4.17 31.46
C GLY A 270 8.83 3.91 31.36
N ASN A 271 9.30 3.52 30.18
CA ASN A 271 10.72 3.31 29.86
C ASN A 271 11.13 4.15 28.64
N ALA A 272 10.78 5.43 28.60
CA ALA A 272 10.99 6.29 27.44
C ALA A 272 12.46 6.41 27.00
N GLY A 273 13.42 6.28 27.92
CA GLY A 273 14.83 6.23 27.57
C GLY A 273 15.22 4.97 26.80
N ALA A 274 14.63 3.82 27.14
CA ALA A 274 14.81 2.58 26.39
C ALA A 274 14.23 2.68 24.97
N ALA A 275 13.16 3.48 24.77
CA ALA A 275 12.62 3.77 23.45
C ALA A 275 13.61 4.56 22.59
N LEU A 276 14.26 5.59 23.15
CA LEU A 276 15.25 6.39 22.43
C LEU A 276 16.51 5.57 22.06
N GLU A 277 16.84 4.58 22.87
CA GLU A 277 17.90 3.60 22.60
C GLU A 277 17.46 2.41 21.71
N LYS A 278 16.21 2.40 21.24
CA LYS A 278 15.62 1.33 20.40
C LYS A 278 15.72 -0.07 21.02
N LYS A 279 15.60 -0.17 22.35
CA LYS A 279 15.58 -1.47 23.05
C LYS A 279 14.25 -2.18 22.86
N GLU A 280 14.28 -3.51 22.91
CA GLU A 280 13.06 -4.31 22.97
C GLU A 280 12.27 -4.00 24.25
N SER A 281 10.94 -3.95 24.12
CA SER A 281 10.01 -3.77 25.23
C SER A 281 9.47 -5.12 25.73
N SER A 282 8.61 -5.11 26.74
CA SER A 282 7.86 -6.31 27.13
C SER A 282 6.67 -6.65 26.21
N ALA A 283 6.25 -5.70 25.35
CA ALA A 283 5.23 -5.92 24.32
C ALA A 283 5.72 -6.83 23.18
N ASN A 284 4.80 -7.37 22.39
CA ASN A 284 5.07 -8.15 21.19
C ASN A 284 4.38 -7.52 19.97
N PRO A 285 4.94 -6.44 19.41
CA PRO A 285 4.37 -5.74 18.27
C PRO A 285 4.32 -6.62 17.02
N VAL A 286 3.21 -6.59 16.30
CA VAL A 286 3.00 -7.29 15.03
C VAL A 286 2.54 -6.28 14.00
N VAL A 287 3.02 -6.43 12.76
CA VAL A 287 2.61 -5.57 11.65
C VAL A 287 1.46 -6.21 10.87
N GLU A 288 0.46 -5.41 10.58
CA GLU A 288 -0.70 -5.75 9.76
C GLU A 288 -0.76 -4.82 8.55
N LEU A 289 -1.07 -5.39 7.39
CA LEU A 289 -1.17 -4.67 6.13
C LEU A 289 -2.61 -4.75 5.63
N GLU A 290 -3.15 -3.60 5.26
CA GLU A 290 -4.47 -3.48 4.65
C GLU A 290 -4.36 -2.66 3.37
N ALA A 291 -5.10 -3.08 2.36
CA ALA A 291 -5.26 -2.36 1.10
C ALA A 291 -6.75 -2.28 0.78
N SER A 292 -7.23 -1.08 0.46
CA SER A 292 -8.64 -0.86 0.12
C SER A 292 -8.95 -1.32 -1.31
N ASP A 293 -10.14 -1.85 -1.51
CA ASP A 293 -10.69 -2.08 -2.84
C ASP A 293 -11.06 -0.75 -3.51
N ALA A 294 -11.01 -0.73 -4.84
CA ALA A 294 -11.31 0.48 -5.60
C ALA A 294 -12.04 0.18 -6.91
N PHE A 295 -12.94 1.09 -7.29
CA PHE A 295 -13.53 1.12 -8.62
C PHE A 295 -12.85 2.21 -9.45
N ALA A 296 -12.51 1.89 -10.69
CA ALA A 296 -11.81 2.77 -11.60
C ALA A 296 -12.53 2.84 -12.96
N PRO A 297 -12.87 4.02 -13.47
CA PRO A 297 -13.31 4.14 -14.86
C PRO A 297 -12.14 3.77 -15.78
N VAL A 298 -12.44 3.01 -16.82
CA VAL A 298 -11.46 2.57 -17.82
C VAL A 298 -11.89 2.97 -19.22
N ALA A 299 -10.92 3.39 -20.02
CA ALA A 299 -11.09 3.67 -21.45
C ALA A 299 -10.05 2.89 -22.25
N THR A 300 -10.48 2.35 -23.40
CA THR A 300 -9.68 1.47 -24.23
C THR A 300 -9.71 1.92 -25.67
N VAL A 301 -8.58 1.80 -26.35
CA VAL A 301 -8.50 1.79 -27.81
C VAL A 301 -7.79 0.53 -28.25
N GLY A 302 -8.32 -0.13 -29.27
CA GLY A 302 -7.74 -1.36 -29.77
C GLY A 302 -8.12 -1.64 -31.20
N PHE A 303 -7.71 -2.81 -31.66
CA PHE A 303 -8.09 -3.34 -32.95
C PHE A 303 -8.13 -4.86 -32.93
N THR A 304 -8.93 -5.42 -33.84
CA THR A 304 -8.86 -6.83 -34.21
C THR A 304 -8.40 -6.96 -35.66
N TYR A 305 -7.65 -8.02 -35.96
CA TYR A 305 -7.27 -8.41 -37.31
C TYR A 305 -7.76 -9.84 -37.60
N ASP A 306 -8.74 -9.97 -38.48
CA ASP A 306 -9.37 -11.25 -38.82
C ASP A 306 -8.51 -12.04 -39.81
N PHE A 307 -8.06 -13.22 -39.39
CA PHE A 307 -7.37 -14.18 -40.27
C PHE A 307 -8.37 -14.92 -41.16
N ASN A 308 -9.51 -15.27 -40.58
CA ASN A 308 -10.67 -15.88 -41.21
C ASN A 308 -11.93 -15.55 -40.38
N ASP A 309 -13.07 -16.15 -40.72
CA ASP A 309 -14.36 -15.85 -40.08
C ASP A 309 -14.43 -16.23 -38.59
N ARG A 310 -13.43 -16.93 -38.05
CA ARG A 310 -13.39 -17.42 -36.66
C ARG A 310 -12.18 -16.89 -35.91
N TRP A 311 -11.01 -16.96 -36.50
CA TRP A 311 -9.74 -16.62 -35.86
C TRP A 311 -9.33 -15.17 -36.13
N PHE A 312 -8.91 -14.46 -35.08
CA PHE A 312 -8.43 -13.08 -35.17
C PHE A 312 -7.26 -12.83 -34.22
N ALA A 313 -6.41 -11.88 -34.56
CA ALA A 313 -5.50 -11.25 -33.61
C ALA A 313 -6.16 -10.02 -32.99
N VAL A 314 -5.76 -9.66 -31.78
CA VAL A 314 -6.25 -8.49 -31.06
C VAL A 314 -5.10 -7.77 -30.39
N GLY A 315 -5.13 -6.44 -30.46
CA GLY A 315 -4.22 -5.56 -29.74
C GLY A 315 -4.98 -4.39 -29.13
N SER A 316 -4.63 -3.99 -27.91
CA SER A 316 -5.28 -2.85 -27.25
C SER A 316 -4.39 -2.15 -26.24
N VAL A 317 -4.69 -0.88 -26.00
CA VAL A 317 -4.17 -0.07 -24.92
C VAL A 317 -5.35 0.48 -24.12
N SER A 318 -5.31 0.29 -22.80
CA SER A 318 -6.34 0.78 -21.87
C SER A 318 -5.72 1.70 -20.84
N TYR A 319 -6.45 2.72 -20.39
CA TYR A 319 -6.09 3.56 -19.25
C TYR A 319 -7.19 3.48 -18.21
N ALA A 320 -6.82 3.20 -16.95
CA ALA A 320 -7.75 3.19 -15.83
C ALA A 320 -7.37 4.27 -14.81
N HIS A 321 -8.33 5.08 -14.37
CA HIS A 321 -8.11 6.04 -13.29
C HIS A 321 -8.31 5.35 -11.94
N LEU A 322 -7.23 4.80 -11.39
CA LEU A 322 -7.24 3.94 -10.20
C LEU A 322 -6.44 4.58 -9.07
N LYS A 323 -7.14 4.88 -7.98
CA LYS A 323 -6.58 5.30 -6.69
C LYS A 323 -7.07 4.35 -5.61
N GLY A 324 -6.19 3.99 -4.70
CA GLY A 324 -6.49 3.20 -3.52
C GLY A 324 -5.79 3.75 -2.30
N GLU A 325 -6.06 3.14 -1.16
CA GLU A 325 -5.51 3.50 0.13
C GLU A 325 -4.84 2.27 0.73
N THR A 326 -3.69 2.47 1.36
CA THR A 326 -3.00 1.43 2.12
C THR A 326 -2.83 1.88 3.56
N THR A 327 -3.04 0.94 4.47
CA THR A 327 -2.85 1.15 5.90
C THR A 327 -1.92 0.06 6.42
N ILE A 328 -0.86 0.51 7.09
CA ILE A 328 0.07 -0.34 7.83
C ILE A 328 -0.14 -0.06 9.30
N THR A 329 -0.50 -1.09 10.07
CA THR A 329 -0.76 -0.97 11.50
C THR A 329 0.23 -1.82 12.27
N VAL A 330 0.96 -1.20 13.20
CA VAL A 330 1.76 -1.91 14.19
C VAL A 330 0.94 -1.98 15.47
N LYS A 331 0.58 -3.20 15.89
CA LYS A 331 -0.29 -3.44 17.05
C LYS A 331 0.33 -4.42 18.03
N ASP A 332 -0.04 -4.26 19.29
CA ASP A 332 0.26 -5.21 20.35
C ASP A 332 -1.04 -5.68 21.02
N ALA A 333 -1.05 -6.91 21.52
CA ALA A 333 -2.25 -7.52 22.09
C ALA A 333 -2.75 -6.82 23.37
N GLN A 334 -1.85 -6.20 24.14
CA GLN A 334 -2.18 -5.54 25.42
C GLN A 334 -2.29 -4.02 25.26
N LEU A 335 -1.43 -3.42 24.44
CA LEU A 335 -1.34 -1.97 24.26
C LEU A 335 -2.22 -1.43 23.11
N GLY A 336 -2.77 -2.30 22.26
CA GLY A 336 -3.58 -1.92 21.12
C GLY A 336 -2.74 -1.43 19.93
N GLU A 337 -3.28 -0.49 19.16
CA GLU A 337 -2.57 0.11 18.02
C GLU A 337 -1.46 1.05 18.53
N LEU A 338 -0.23 0.79 18.12
CA LEU A 338 0.96 1.55 18.51
C LEU A 338 1.32 2.59 17.44
N VAL A 339 1.29 2.18 16.17
CA VAL A 339 1.58 3.02 15.01
C VAL A 339 0.59 2.69 13.90
N GLN A 340 0.08 3.70 13.23
CA GLN A 340 -0.70 3.58 12.01
C GLN A 340 -0.07 4.47 10.95
N ALA A 341 0.35 3.87 9.84
CA ALA A 341 0.88 4.55 8.68
C ALA A 341 -0.09 4.38 7.51
N LYS A 342 -0.55 5.50 6.96
CA LYS A 342 -1.58 5.57 5.95
C LYS A 342 -1.04 6.26 4.71
N SER A 343 -1.24 5.66 3.53
CA SER A 343 -0.73 6.20 2.27
C SER A 343 -1.73 6.00 1.14
N ASP A 344 -1.99 7.09 0.42
CA ASP A 344 -2.72 7.03 -0.85
C ASP A 344 -1.79 6.44 -1.92
N ILE A 345 -2.26 5.39 -2.60
CA ILE A 345 -1.55 4.82 -3.74
C ILE A 345 -2.30 5.20 -5.02
N GLU A 346 -1.68 6.08 -5.79
CA GLU A 346 -2.08 6.30 -7.17
C GLU A 346 -1.46 5.19 -8.02
N ILE A 347 -2.29 4.46 -8.77
CA ILE A 347 -1.82 3.40 -9.68
C ILE A 347 -1.97 3.88 -11.11
N ASN A 348 -3.15 4.39 -11.45
CA ASN A 348 -3.50 4.94 -12.76
C ASN A 348 -2.90 4.16 -13.96
N PRO A 349 -3.13 2.83 -14.04
CA PRO A 349 -2.33 1.98 -14.92
C PRO A 349 -2.66 2.17 -16.41
N ILE A 350 -1.63 2.03 -17.24
CA ILE A 350 -1.76 1.78 -18.68
C ILE A 350 -1.63 0.28 -18.91
N LEU A 351 -2.64 -0.32 -19.54
CA LEU A 351 -2.67 -1.76 -19.84
C LEU A 351 -2.49 -1.99 -21.33
N GLY A 352 -1.42 -2.68 -21.70
CA GLY A 352 -1.18 -3.19 -23.05
C GLY A 352 -1.60 -4.65 -23.16
N TYR A 353 -2.38 -5.00 -24.18
CA TYR A 353 -2.79 -6.38 -24.44
C TYR A 353 -2.53 -6.77 -25.89
N ALA A 354 -1.99 -7.97 -26.10
CA ALA A 354 -1.80 -8.58 -27.40
C ALA A 354 -2.12 -10.07 -27.33
N GLY A 355 -3.02 -10.54 -28.20
CA GLY A 355 -3.51 -11.91 -28.14
C GLY A 355 -4.12 -12.43 -29.44
N VAL A 356 -4.57 -13.67 -29.37
CA VAL A 356 -5.29 -14.36 -30.45
C VAL A 356 -6.64 -14.82 -29.90
N GLY A 357 -7.69 -14.67 -30.69
CA GLY A 357 -9.03 -15.04 -30.31
C GLY A 357 -9.78 -15.84 -31.35
N TYR A 358 -10.89 -16.40 -30.88
CA TYR A 358 -11.83 -17.21 -31.64
C TYR A 358 -13.24 -16.67 -31.47
N ARG A 359 -14.01 -16.63 -32.57
CA ARG A 359 -15.43 -16.27 -32.59
C ARG A 359 -16.30 -17.50 -32.80
N PHE A 360 -17.38 -17.60 -32.02
CA PHE A 360 -18.35 -18.71 -32.02
C PHE A 360 -19.69 -18.28 -32.60
#